data_AF-A0A2E7SZN8-F1
#
_entry.id   AF-A0A2E7SZN8-F1
#
_cell.length_a   1.000
_cell.length_b   1.000
_cell.length_c   1.000
_cell.angle_alpha   90.00
_cell.angle_beta   90.00
_cell.angle_gamma   90.00
#
_symmetry.space_group_name_H-M   'P 1'
#
loop_
_entity.id
_entity.type
_entity.pdbx_description
1 polymer ?
#
loop_
_entity_poly.entity_id
_entity_poly.type
_entity_poly.pdbx_seq_one_letter_code
_entity_poly.pdbx_strand_id
1 'polypeptide(L)' 'MPMQPCLLVRLADGELARQALMNLEALNQHYTPQRIGDELALPIYEDSELDGIGVDYRLENIDVKHAPPPI' A
#
# COMPACT_ATOMS: atom_id res chain seq x y z
N MET A 1 -16.71 3.53 0.82
CA MET A 1 -15.34 3.04 0.68
C MET A 1 -14.65 3.34 2.02
N PRO A 2 -13.82 2.44 2.57
CA PRO A 2 -13.15 2.66 3.85
C PRO A 2 -11.86 3.47 3.72
N MET A 3 -11.64 4.38 4.66
CA MET A 3 -10.39 5.12 4.82
C MET A 3 -9.34 4.20 5.46
N GLN A 4 -8.20 3.98 4.82
CA GLN A 4 -7.12 3.14 5.33
C GLN A 4 -5.76 3.84 5.21
N PRO A 5 -4.83 3.58 6.14
CA PRO A 5 -3.46 4.03 5.97
C PRO A 5 -2.87 3.37 4.73
N CYS A 6 -2.31 4.19 3.86
CA CYS A 6 -1.68 3.76 2.63
C CYS A 6 -0.26 4.31 2.54
N LEU A 7 0.61 3.47 2.03
CA LEU A 7 1.93 3.85 1.57
C LEU A 7 1.81 4.33 0.12
N LEU A 8 2.00 5.63 -0.11
CA LEU A 8 2.03 6.19 -1.45
C LEU A 8 3.46 6.23 -1.94
N VAL A 9 3.68 5.62 -3.11
CA VAL A 9 4.96 5.58 -3.82
C VAL A 9 4.75 6.00 -5.26
N ARG A 10 5.82 6.39 -5.95
CA ARG A 10 5.73 6.62 -7.40
C ARG A 10 5.31 5.34 -8.10
N LEU A 11 4.53 5.48 -9.17
CA LEU A 11 4.06 4.34 -9.94
C LEU A 11 5.21 3.46 -10.47
N ALA A 12 6.35 4.07 -10.80
CA ALA A 12 7.57 3.38 -11.23
C ALA A 12 8.14 2.42 -10.16
N ASP A 13 7.94 2.75 -8.89
CA ASP A 13 8.44 1.99 -7.74
C ASP A 13 7.38 1.06 -7.14
N GLY A 14 6.15 1.08 -7.69
CA GLY A 14 4.98 0.43 -7.09
C GLY A 14 5.15 -1.07 -6.85
N GLU A 15 5.75 -1.80 -7.80
CA GLU A 15 5.97 -3.24 -7.63
C GLU A 15 7.08 -3.54 -6.61
N LEU A 16 8.14 -2.73 -6.58
CA LEU A 16 9.21 -2.86 -5.59
C LEU A 16 8.66 -2.63 -4.17
N ALA A 17 7.90 -1.55 -3.99
CA ALA A 17 7.25 -1.24 -2.71
C ALA A 17 6.26 -2.33 -2.29
N ARG A 18 5.46 -2.86 -3.22
CA ARG A 18 4.52 -3.95 -2.96
C ARG A 18 5.23 -5.21 -2.48
N GLN A 19 6.32 -5.59 -3.13
CA GLN A 19 7.13 -6.75 -2.72
C GLN A 19 7.76 -6.54 -1.34
N ALA A 20 8.31 -5.35 -1.08
CA ALA A 20 8.87 -5.02 0.23
C ALA A 20 7.80 -5.11 1.34
N LEU A 21 6.62 -4.54 1.12
CA LEU A 21 5.50 -4.61 2.08
C LEU A 21 5.00 -6.04 2.30
N MET A 22 5.04 -6.91 1.29
CA MET A 22 4.70 -8.33 1.48
C MET A 22 5.75 -9.05 2.32
N ASN A 23 7.03 -8.79 2.09
CA ASN A 23 8.12 -9.40 2.85
C ASN A 23 8.12 -8.94 4.33
N LEU A 24 7.66 -7.72 4.58
CA LEU A 24 7.50 -7.15 5.92
C LEU A 24 6.16 -7.53 6.58
N GLU A 25 5.30 -8.29 5.89
CA GLU A 25 3.93 -8.60 6.33
C GLU A 25 3.08 -7.35 6.65
N ALA A 26 3.44 -6.21 6.06
CA ALA A 26 2.82 -4.90 6.28
C ALA A 26 1.68 -4.59 5.30
N LEU A 27 1.64 -5.26 4.14
CA LEU A 27 0.60 -5.04 3.13
C LEU A 27 -0.75 -5.60 3.59
N ASN A 28 -1.77 -4.74 3.67
CA ASN A 28 -3.13 -5.13 4.02
C ASN A 28 -3.90 -5.62 2.78
N GLN A 29 -3.90 -6.94 2.60
CA GLN A 29 -4.49 -7.61 1.43
C GLN A 29 -6.03 -7.62 1.42
N HIS A 30 -6.69 -7.14 2.48
CA HIS A 30 -8.15 -6.97 2.48
C HIS A 30 -8.61 -5.81 1.58
N TYR A 31 -7.68 -4.98 1.11
CA TYR A 31 -7.94 -3.81 0.29
C TYR A 31 -7.13 -3.85 -1.01
N THR A 32 -7.70 -3.26 -2.05
CA THR A 32 -7.05 -3.19 -3.36
C THR A 32 -6.16 -1.95 -3.44
N PRO A 33 -4.89 -2.09 -3.88
CA PRO A 33 -4.07 -0.94 -4.25
C PRO A 33 -4.75 -0.02 -5.24
N GLN A 34 -4.56 1.28 -5.08
CA GLN A 34 -5.17 2.28 -5.97
C GLN A 34 -4.13 3.19 -6.60
N ARG A 35 -4.30 3.48 -7.89
CA ARG A 35 -3.51 4.49 -8.58
C ARG A 35 -4.11 5.87 -8.32
N ILE A 36 -3.29 6.82 -7.90
CA ILE A 36 -3.65 8.21 -7.66
C ILE A 36 -2.69 9.08 -8.46
N GLY A 37 -3.12 9.56 -9.63
CA GLY A 37 -2.23 10.28 -10.55
C GLY A 37 -1.03 9.41 -10.97
N ASP A 38 0.17 9.85 -10.60
CA ASP A 38 1.45 9.17 -10.86
C ASP A 38 2.00 8.42 -9.63
N GLU A 39 1.19 8.28 -8.58
CA GLU A 39 1.49 7.51 -7.38
C GLU A 39 0.60 6.26 -7.30
N LEU A 40 1.07 5.27 -6.55
CA LEU A 40 0.35 4.07 -6.19
C LEU A 40 0.19 4.06 -4.66
N ALA A 41 -1.06 4.04 -4.21
CA ALA A 41 -1.44 3.86 -2.82
C ALA A 41 -1.54 2.37 -2.50
N LEU A 42 -0.65 1.88 -1.64
CA LEU A 42 -0.58 0.51 -1.16
C LEU A 42 -1.16 0.46 0.27
N PRO A 43 -2.30 -0.22 0.51
CA PRO A 43 -2.90 -0.31 1.84
C PRO A 43 -1.99 -1.08 2.80
N ILE A 44 -1.79 -0.54 4.00
CA ILE A 44 -0.96 -1.17 5.05
C ILE A 44 -1.77 -1.37 6.34
N TYR A 45 -1.23 -2.13 7.29
CA TYR A 45 -1.79 -2.16 8.65
C TYR A 45 -1.34 -0.92 9.45
N GLU A 46 -2.16 -0.43 10.38
CA GLU A 46 -1.89 0.82 11.11
C GLU A 46 -0.56 0.81 11.90
N ASP A 47 -0.17 -0.35 12.42
CA ASP A 47 1.03 -0.53 13.25
C ASP A 47 2.20 -1.18 12.50
N SER A 48 2.22 -1.11 11.17
CA SER A 48 3.28 -1.70 10.36
C SER A 48 4.61 -0.95 10.52
N GLU A 49 5.68 -1.70 10.82
CA GLU A 49 7.06 -1.20 10.75
C GLU A 49 7.53 -1.23 9.29
N LEU A 50 7.91 -0.07 8.76
CA LEU A 50 8.22 0.13 7.34
C LEU A 50 9.72 0.26 7.07
N ASP A 51 10.53 -0.05 8.07
CA ASP A 51 11.98 -0.05 7.97
C ASP A 51 12.42 -1.07 6.92
N GLY A 52 13.12 -0.60 5.89
CA GLY A 52 13.63 -1.45 4.80
C GLY A 52 12.81 -1.44 3.50
N ILE A 53 11.79 -0.58 3.36
CA ILE A 53 11.06 -0.43 2.09
C ILE A 53 11.96 -0.01 0.92
N GLY A 54 13.06 0.70 1.18
CA GLY A 54 14.11 0.96 0.20
C GLY A 54 13.72 1.87 -0.98
N VAL A 55 12.53 2.48 -0.92
CA VAL A 55 12.04 3.47 -1.89
C VAL A 55 11.51 4.70 -1.15
N ASP A 56 11.45 5.83 -1.85
CA ASP A 56 10.82 7.04 -1.30
C ASP A 56 9.30 6.83 -1.22
N TYR A 57 8.73 7.12 -0.04
CA TYR A 57 7.30 7.00 0.19
C TYR A 57 6.76 8.11 1.09
N ARG A 58 5.44 8.24 1.07
CA ARG A 58 4.68 9.01 2.07
C ARG A 58 3.56 8.15 2.63
N LEU A 59 3.08 8.51 3.82
CA LEU A 59 1.92 7.89 4.45
C LEU A 59 0.74 8.84 4.41
N GLU A 60 -0.37 8.38 3.82
CA GLU A 60 -1.63 9.12 3.84
C GLU A 60 -2.81 8.15 4.03
N ASN A 61 -3.90 8.66 4.61
CA ASN A 61 -5.14 7.92 4.71
C ASN A 61 -5.94 8.10 3.42
N ILE A 62 -6.14 7.01 2.69
CA ILE A 62 -6.79 7.00 1.37
C ILE A 62 -8.09 6.21 1.44
N ASP A 63 -9.07 6.66 0.66
CA ASP A 63 -10.32 5.94 0.48
C ASP A 63 -10.12 4.73 -0.46
N VAL A 64 -10.04 3.53 0.11
CA VAL A 64 -9.70 2.30 -0.62
C VAL A 64 -10.91 1.43 -0.92
N LYS A 65 -10.77 0.48 -1.84
CA LYS A 65 -11.80 -0.52 -2.13
C LYS A 65 -11.41 -1.82 -1.47
N HIS A 66 -12.39 -2.58 -0.98
CA HIS A 66 -12.13 -3.95 -0.55
C HIS A 66 -11.57 -4.78 -1.71
N ALA A 67 -10.61 -5.64 -1.40
CA ALA A 67 -10.19 -6.68 -2.31
C ALA A 67 -11.37 -7.60 -2.64
N PRO A 68 -11.43 -8.15 -3.87
CA PRO A 68 -12.43 -9.16 -4.18
C PRO A 68 -12.26 -10.36 -3.25
N PRO A 69 -13.36 -11.07 -2.92
CA PRO A 69 -13.26 -12.27 -2.10
C PRO A 69 -12.32 -13.29 -2.77
N PRO A 70 -11.52 -14.04 -2.00
CA PRO A 70 -10.75 -15.13 -2.54
C PRO A 70 -11.70 -16.15 -3.21
N ILE A 71 -11.30 -16.63 -4.38
CA ILE A 71 -12.03 -17.64 -5.18
C ILE A 71 -11.78 -19.03 -4.61
#